data_AF-A0A8F7CUX1-F1
#
_entry.id   AF-A0A8F7CUX1-F1
#
_cell.length_a   1.000
_cell.length_b   1.000
_cell.length_c   1.000
_cell.angle_alpha   90.00
_cell.angle_beta   90.00
_cell.angle_gamma   90.00
#
_symmetry.space_group_name_H-M   'P 1'
#
loop_
_entity.id
_entity.type
_entity.pdbx_description
1 polymer ?
#
loop_
_entity_poly.entity_id
_entity_poly.type
_entity_poly.pdbx_seq_one_letter_code
_entity_poly.pdbx_strand_id
1 'polypeptide(L)'
;MNTVALAHEIEDERFEYLESTPLDTVKECCKQEGRQISNTYTEEYKLINDILEKVIKPTSIVAYGEYEDYIHLKKFAQRRISNSLLLLRCN
;
A
#
# COMPACT_ATOMS: atom_id res chain seq x y z
N MET A 1 -6.21 -0.05 -14.06
CA MET A 1 -6.48 -0.77 -12.79
C MET A 1 -6.49 0.25 -11.67
N ASN A 2 -7.47 0.22 -10.77
CA ASN A 2 -7.51 1.12 -9.62
C ASN A 2 -6.58 0.55 -8.54
N THR A 3 -5.32 0.94 -8.60
CA THR A 3 -4.30 0.53 -7.62
C THR A 3 -4.30 1.54 -6.49
N VAL A 4 -4.25 1.04 -5.25
CA VAL A 4 -4.11 1.87 -4.06
C VAL A 4 -2.78 1.56 -3.42
N ALA A 5 -2.04 2.60 -3.06
CA ALA A 5 -0.77 2.48 -2.36
C ALA A 5 -0.98 2.65 -0.85
N LEU A 6 -0.35 1.80 -0.04
CA LEU A 6 -0.26 1.91 1.41
C LEU A 6 1.20 1.95 1.83
N ALA A 7 1.68 3.05 2.38
CA ALA A 7 3.04 3.15 2.86
C ALA A 7 3.06 3.95 4.16
N HIS A 8 3.44 3.31 5.26
CA HIS A 8 3.66 4.00 6.52
C HIS A 8 4.90 4.89 6.40
N GLU A 9 4.80 6.15 6.83
CA GLU A 9 5.98 7.02 6.89
C GLU A 9 6.89 6.58 8.04
N ILE A 10 8.19 6.67 7.82
CA ILE A 10 9.18 6.46 8.87
C ILE A 10 9.29 7.78 9.63
N GLU A 11 8.83 7.81 10.88
CA GLU A 11 8.81 9.04 11.69
C GLU A 11 10.02 9.17 12.63
N ASP A 12 10.97 8.25 12.56
CA ASP A 12 12.17 8.28 13.40
C ASP A 12 13.39 8.93 12.70
N GLU A 13 14.48 9.01 13.44
CA GLU A 13 15.76 9.59 13.03
C GLU A 13 16.34 9.01 11.73
N ARG A 14 15.89 7.83 11.29
CA ARG A 14 16.33 7.25 10.01
C ARG A 14 15.79 8.03 8.82
N PHE A 15 14.67 8.76 8.97
CA PHE A 15 14.05 9.50 7.88
C PHE A 15 15.01 10.49 7.19
N GLU A 16 15.83 11.20 7.97
CA GLU A 16 16.80 12.18 7.44
C GLU A 16 17.90 11.55 6.57
N TYR A 17 18.10 10.24 6.68
CA TYR A 17 19.12 9.49 5.94
C TYR A 17 18.54 8.64 4.80
N LEU A 18 17.22 8.66 4.58
CA LEU A 18 16.59 7.92 3.50
C LEU A 18 16.77 8.63 2.16
N GLU A 19 17.22 7.88 1.14
CA GLU A 19 17.26 8.38 -0.24
C GLU A 19 15.85 8.52 -0.86
N SER A 20 14.87 7.78 -0.34
CA SER A 20 13.46 7.87 -0.73
C SER A 20 12.54 7.47 0.41
N THR A 21 11.35 8.06 0.46
CA THR A 21 10.34 7.65 1.44
C THR A 21 9.71 6.31 1.04
N PRO A 22 9.18 5.54 1.99
CA PRO A 22 8.37 4.35 1.72
C PRO A 22 7.32 4.55 0.61
N LEU A 23 6.66 5.71 0.61
CA LEU A 23 5.64 6.04 -0.38
C LEU A 23 6.25 6.32 -1.77
N ASP A 24 7.40 6.98 -1.84
CA ASP A 24 8.11 7.21 -3.09
C ASP A 24 8.56 5.90 -3.73
N THR A 25 9.07 4.97 -2.93
CA THR A 25 9.44 3.63 -3.42
C THR A 25 8.23 2.89 -4.00
N VAL A 26 7.07 2.93 -3.33
CA VAL A 26 5.83 2.31 -3.86
C VAL A 26 5.39 2.95 -5.16
N LYS A 27 5.46 4.28 -5.26
CA LYS A 27 5.11 5.01 -6.49
C LYS A 27 6.03 4.62 -7.65
N GLU A 28 7.33 4.52 -7.39
CA GLU A 28 8.31 4.12 -8.41
C GLU A 28 8.07 2.68 -8.88
N CYS A 29 7.94 1.72 -7.96
CA CYS A 29 7.65 0.33 -8.31
C CYS A 29 6.33 0.20 -9.11
N CYS A 30 5.27 0.90 -8.68
CA CYS A 30 4.01 0.91 -9.43
C CYS A 30 4.19 1.46 -10.84
N LYS A 31 4.96 2.55 -11.00
CA LYS A 31 5.26 3.14 -12.30
C LYS A 31 6.06 2.18 -13.18
N GLN A 32 7.07 1.51 -12.64
CA GLN A 32 7.89 0.51 -13.35
C GLN A 32 7.04 -0.68 -13.85
N GLU A 33 6.04 -1.10 -13.06
CA GLU A 33 5.08 -2.14 -13.45
C GLU A 33 3.92 -1.64 -14.35
N GLY A 34 3.90 -0.36 -14.73
CA GLY A 34 2.81 0.22 -15.52
C GLY A 34 1.46 0.34 -14.78
N ARG A 35 1.49 0.32 -13.44
CA ARG A 35 0.31 0.50 -12.59
C ARG A 35 0.06 1.97 -12.32
N GLN A 36 -1.20 2.39 -12.45
CA GLN A 36 -1.65 3.71 -12.05
C GLN A 36 -2.18 3.67 -10.61
N ILE A 37 -1.56 4.47 -9.73
CA ILE A 37 -2.04 4.69 -8.36
C ILE A 37 -3.19 5.70 -8.40
N SER A 38 -4.30 5.33 -7.77
CA SER A 38 -5.52 6.14 -7.67
C SER A 38 -5.64 6.86 -6.33
N ASN A 39 -5.22 6.21 -5.25
CA ASN A 39 -5.21 6.77 -3.90
C ASN A 39 -3.97 6.27 -3.14
N THR A 40 -3.53 7.07 -2.17
CA THR A 40 -2.42 6.76 -1.27
C THR A 40 -2.90 6.83 0.16
N TYR A 41 -2.50 5.86 0.99
CA TYR A 41 -2.78 5.81 2.42
C TYR A 41 -1.47 5.63 3.18
N THR A 42 -1.40 6.24 4.37
CA THR A 42 -0.33 6.03 5.35
C THR A 42 -0.78 5.19 6.54
N GLU A 43 -2.09 4.95 6.67
CA GLU A 43 -2.69 4.24 7.79
C GLU A 43 -3.60 3.12 7.27
N GLU A 44 -3.36 1.88 7.71
CA GLU A 44 -4.12 0.70 7.27
C GLU A 44 -5.63 0.84 7.58
N TYR A 45 -5.98 1.35 8.75
CA TYR A 45 -7.39 1.40 9.17
C TYR A 45 -8.23 2.36 8.31
N LYS A 46 -7.66 3.49 7.89
CA LYS A 46 -8.34 4.43 6.97
C LYS A 46 -8.60 3.76 5.62
N LEU A 47 -7.60 3.07 5.09
CA LEU A 47 -7.74 2.30 3.85
C LEU A 47 -8.88 1.28 3.96
N ILE A 48 -8.89 0.49 5.03
CA ILE A 48 -9.91 -0.54 5.25
C ILE A 48 -11.30 0.09 5.37
N ASN A 49 -11.43 1.17 6.15
CA ASN A 49 -12.71 1.86 6.35
C ASN A 49 -13.25 2.42 5.03
N ASP A 50 -12.41 3.09 4.22
CA ASP A 50 -12.85 3.65 2.94
C ASP A 50 -13.30 2.56 1.95
N ILE A 51 -12.70 1.36 2.01
CA ILE A 51 -13.15 0.21 1.23
C ILE A 51 -14.50 -0.31 1.75
N LEU A 52 -14.67 -0.41 3.08
CA LEU A 52 -15.89 -0.90 3.71
C LEU A 52 -17.09 0.05 3.49
N GLU A 53 -16.85 1.36 3.58
CA GLU A 53 -17.81 2.42 3.33
C GLU A 53 -18.06 2.67 1.84
N LYS A 54 -17.35 1.95 0.96
CA LYS A 54 -17.44 2.06 -0.51
C LYS A 54 -17.05 3.45 -1.04
N VAL A 55 -16.25 4.20 -0.28
CA VAL A 55 -15.63 5.45 -0.73
C VAL A 55 -14.67 5.17 -1.87
N ILE A 56 -13.91 4.08 -1.76
CA ILE A 56 -13.03 3.57 -2.82
C ILE A 56 -13.36 2.11 -3.15
N LYS A 57 -13.00 1.70 -4.37
CA LYS A 57 -13.12 0.31 -4.82
C LYS A 57 -11.83 -0.13 -5.54
N PRO A 58 -10.76 -0.40 -4.78
CA PRO A 58 -9.48 -0.80 -5.36
C PRO A 58 -9.60 -2.17 -6.03
N THR A 59 -8.90 -2.32 -7.16
CA THR A 59 -8.67 -3.63 -7.79
C THR A 59 -7.39 -4.28 -7.28
N SER A 60 -6.45 -3.47 -6.78
CA SER A 60 -5.19 -3.93 -6.20
C SER A 60 -4.75 -2.98 -5.09
N ILE A 61 -4.15 -3.53 -4.06
CA ILE A 61 -3.48 -2.78 -2.99
C ILE A 61 -2.00 -3.13 -3.07
N VAL A 62 -1.16 -2.12 -3.06
CA VAL A 62 0.30 -2.23 -3.04
C VAL A 62 0.80 -1.61 -1.75
N ALA A 63 1.60 -2.35 -0.98
CA ALA A 63 2.11 -1.85 0.30
C ALA A 63 3.64 -1.93 0.43
N TYR A 64 4.23 -0.99 1.17
CA TYR A 64 5.65 -0.96 1.53
C TYR A 64 5.88 -1.57 2.93
N GLY A 65 6.69 -2.61 3.03
CA GLY A 65 7.11 -3.21 4.30
C GLY A 65 7.06 -4.73 4.27
N GLU A 66 7.26 -5.35 5.43
CA GLU A 66 7.28 -6.81 5.52
C GLU A 66 5.88 -7.41 5.60
N TYR A 67 5.82 -8.70 5.28
CA TYR A 67 4.56 -9.44 5.34
C TYR A 67 3.86 -9.38 6.70
N GLU A 68 4.66 -9.43 7.76
CA GLU A 68 4.21 -9.51 9.15
C GLU A 68 3.49 -8.22 9.57
N ASP A 69 3.90 -7.08 9.01
CA ASP A 69 3.32 -5.77 9.28
C ASP A 69 1.89 -5.65 8.75
N TYR A 70 1.53 -6.41 7.71
CA TYR A 70 0.26 -6.28 6.98
C TYR A 70 -0.63 -7.53 7.02
N ILE A 71 -0.49 -8.37 8.05
CA ILE A 71 -1.24 -9.63 8.14
C ILE A 71 -2.77 -9.41 8.16
N HIS A 72 -3.22 -8.30 8.73
CA HIS A 72 -4.62 -7.91 8.83
C HIS A 72 -5.14 -7.46 7.47
N LEU A 73 -4.44 -6.53 6.81
CA LEU A 73 -4.73 -6.10 5.46
C LEU A 73 -4.78 -7.25 4.45
N LYS A 74 -3.86 -8.22 4.54
CA LYS A 74 -3.89 -9.39 3.66
C LYS A 74 -5.15 -10.22 3.84
N LYS A 75 -5.49 -10.56 5.09
CA LYS A 75 -6.71 -11.32 5.38
C LYS A 75 -7.95 -10.58 4.87
N PHE A 76 -7.96 -9.25 5.01
CA PHE A 76 -9.02 -8.41 4.49
C PHE A 76 -9.09 -8.44 2.95
N ALA A 77 -7.97 -8.16 2.27
CA ALA A 77 -7.88 -8.14 0.82
C ALA A 77 -8.28 -9.49 0.21
N GLN A 78 -7.78 -10.61 0.74
CA GLN A 78 -8.14 -11.95 0.28
C GLN A 78 -9.65 -12.24 0.36
N ARG A 79 -10.35 -11.69 1.36
CA ARG A 79 -11.80 -11.88 1.54
C ARG A 79 -12.65 -10.97 0.68
N ARG A 80 -12.16 -9.75 0.39
CA ARG A 80 -12.99 -8.67 -0.17
C ARG A 80 -12.60 -8.25 -1.59
N ILE A 81 -11.39 -8.58 -2.00
CA ILE A 81 -10.80 -8.12 -3.25
C ILE A 81 -10.08 -9.34 -3.85
N SER A 82 -10.77 -10.16 -4.65
CA SER A 82 -10.18 -11.37 -5.26
C SER A 82 -8.81 -11.10 -5.90
N ASN A 83 -7.76 -11.79 -5.43
CA ASN A 83 -6.37 -11.78 -5.94
C ASN A 83 -5.67 -10.41 -6.07
N SER A 84 -5.53 -9.64 -4.99
CA SER A 84 -5.27 -8.19 -5.16
C SER A 84 -4.25 -7.53 -4.22
N LEU A 85 -3.76 -8.17 -3.16
CA LEU A 85 -2.67 -7.61 -2.36
C LEU A 85 -1.32 -8.02 -2.94
N LEU A 86 -0.60 -7.05 -3.48
CA LEU A 86 0.80 -7.17 -3.88
C LEU A 86 1.64 -6.48 -2.81
N LEU A 87 2.38 -7.27 -2.03
CA LEU A 87 3.36 -6.73 -1.11
C LEU A 87 4.65 -6.52 -1.90
N LEU A 88 5.09 -5.27 -2.00
CA LEU A 88 6.39 -4.98 -2.58
C LEU A 88 7.43 -5.24 -1.50
N ARG A 89 8.23 -6.29 -1.71
CA ARG A 89 9.52 -6.43 -1.04
C ARG A 89 10.50 -5.57 -1.80
N CYS A 90 10.78 -4.39 -1.28
CA CYS A 90 11.92 -3.61 -1.70
C CYS A 90 13.14 -4.21 -0.98
N ASN A 91 13.85 -5.11 -1.66
CA ASN A 91 15.19 -5.54 -1.24
C ASN A 91 16.17 -4.37 -1.32
#